data_AF-A0A348V6L3-F1
#
_entry.id   AF-A0A348V6L3-F1
#
_cell.length_a   1.000
_cell.length_b   1.000
_cell.length_c   1.000
_cell.angle_alpha   90.00
_cell.angle_beta   90.00
_cell.angle_gamma   90.00
#
_symmetry.space_group_name_H-M   'P 1'
#
loop_
_entity.id
_entity.type
_entity.pdbx_description
1 polymer ?
#
loop_
_entity_poly.entity_id
_entity_poly.type
_entity_poly.pdbx_seq_one_letter_code
_entity_poly.pdbx_strand_id
1 'polypeptide(L)'
;MSGGHFNYGCFRISQFADELKHEIDTNDDESTNEYGETIGEGLSPETIQRVTKAHKTIELAGKLAREIEWLYSGDHGEESFCRLVDEIFNELT
;
A
#
# COMPACT_ATOMS: atom_id res chain seq x y z
N MET A 1 -8.63 1.87 -23.56
CA MET A 1 -8.31 1.00 -22.41
C MET A 1 -6.85 0.63 -22.58
N SER A 2 -5.95 1.30 -21.85
CA SER A 2 -4.54 0.91 -21.87
C SER A 2 -4.42 -0.51 -21.34
N GLY A 3 -3.43 -1.27 -21.82
CA GLY A 3 -3.37 -2.71 -21.59
C GLY A 3 -2.91 -3.12 -20.19
N GLY A 4 -2.49 -2.18 -19.34
CA GLY A 4 -1.73 -2.46 -18.12
C GLY A 4 -0.41 -3.15 -18.45
N HIS A 5 0.68 -2.39 -18.60
CA HIS A 5 1.95 -2.92 -19.09
C HIS A 5 2.52 -4.06 -18.24
N PHE A 6 2.38 -3.99 -16.91
CA PHE A 6 2.78 -5.01 -15.95
C PHE A 6 1.56 -5.75 -15.37
N ASN A 7 0.52 -5.97 -16.18
CA ASN A 7 -0.71 -6.67 -15.82
C ASN A 7 -1.42 -6.08 -14.58
N TYR A 8 -1.35 -4.75 -14.41
CA TYR A 8 -1.94 -4.06 -13.26
C TYR A 8 -1.42 -4.55 -11.91
N GLY A 9 -0.18 -5.06 -11.87
CA GLY A 9 0.45 -5.59 -10.66
C GLY A 9 0.54 -4.57 -9.52
N CYS A 10 0.59 -3.27 -9.84
CA CYS A 10 0.58 -2.18 -8.88
C CYS A 10 -0.64 -2.23 -7.93
N PHE A 11 -1.82 -2.60 -8.42
CA PHE A 11 -3.02 -2.67 -7.57
C PHE A 11 -2.95 -3.78 -6.53
N ARG A 12 -2.19 -4.86 -6.78
CA ARG A 12 -1.98 -5.91 -5.76
C ARG A 12 -1.14 -5.39 -4.59
N ILE A 13 -0.15 -4.54 -4.89
CA ILE A 13 0.68 -3.92 -3.86
C ILE A 13 -0.14 -2.91 -3.05
N SER A 14 -0.91 -2.05 -3.72
CA SER A 14 -1.83 -1.11 -3.05
C SER A 14 -2.86 -1.83 -2.20
N GLN A 15 -3.51 -2.87 -2.74
CA GLN A 15 -4.50 -3.67 -2.00
C GLN A 15 -3.88 -4.29 -0.76
N PHE A 16 -2.69 -4.90 -0.87
CA PHE A 16 -1.99 -5.46 0.27
C PHE A 16 -1.67 -4.39 1.32
N ALA A 17 -1.27 -3.17 0.90
CA ALA A 17 -1.02 -2.07 1.83
C ALA A 17 -2.30 -1.67 2.57
N ASP A 18 -3.42 -1.53 1.86
CA ASP A 18 -4.72 -1.18 2.45
C ASP A 18 -5.21 -2.25 3.44
N GLU A 19 -5.08 -3.53 3.07
CA GLU A 19 -5.38 -4.67 3.95
C GLU A 19 -4.48 -4.67 5.18
N LEU A 20 -3.16 -4.51 5.02
CA LEU A 20 -2.23 -4.44 6.14
C LEU A 20 -2.50 -3.25 7.06
N LYS A 21 -2.94 -2.11 6.49
CA LYS A 21 -3.36 -0.95 7.29
C LYS A 21 -4.54 -1.29 8.17
N HIS A 22 -5.53 -2.00 7.63
CA HIS A 22 -6.68 -2.46 8.40
C HIS A 22 -6.23 -3.32 9.59
N GLU A 23 -5.37 -4.32 9.36
CA GLU A 23 -4.83 -5.19 10.41
C GLU A 23 -4.06 -4.42 11.49
N ILE A 24 -3.30 -3.39 11.11
CA ILE A 24 -2.63 -2.50 12.09
C ILE A 24 -3.66 -1.74 12.92
N ASP A 25 -4.69 -1.19 12.28
CA ASP A 25 -5.70 -0.33 12.91
C ASP A 25 -6.64 -1.16 13.82
N THR A 26 -6.83 -2.45 13.56
CA THR A 26 -7.68 -3.38 14.35
C THR A 26 -6.90 -4.30 15.27
N ASN A 27 -5.57 -4.20 15.36
CA ASN A 27 -4.74 -5.15 16.13
C ASN A 27 -5.20 -5.37 17.58
N ASP A 28 -5.64 -4.30 18.25
CA ASP A 28 -6.07 -4.32 19.64
C ASP A 28 -7.59 -4.47 19.81
N ASP A 29 -8.31 -4.81 18.73
CA ASP A 29 -9.77 -5.05 18.77
C ASP A 29 -10.07 -6.41 19.41
N GLU A 30 -10.54 -6.37 20.67
CA GLU A 30 -10.92 -7.56 21.43
C GLU A 30 -12.34 -8.07 21.10
N SER A 31 -13.09 -7.41 20.21
CA SER A 31 -14.42 -7.86 19.81
C SER A 31 -14.35 -9.13 18.95
N THR A 32 -15.45 -9.88 18.91
CA THR A 32 -15.54 -11.14 18.15
C THR A 32 -16.41 -10.99 16.91
N ASN A 33 -15.98 -11.61 15.81
CA ASN A 33 -16.76 -11.69 14.57
C ASN A 33 -17.98 -12.63 14.73
N GLU A 34 -18.76 -12.79 13.65
CA GLU A 34 -19.95 -13.66 13.63
C GLU A 34 -19.67 -15.15 13.86
N TYR A 35 -18.41 -15.56 13.75
CA TYR A 35 -17.92 -16.91 14.01
C TYR A 35 -17.35 -17.10 15.43
N GLY A 36 -17.33 -16.02 16.24
CA GLY A 36 -16.81 -16.04 17.61
C GLY A 36 -15.29 -15.91 17.71
N GLU A 37 -14.61 -15.51 16.64
CA GLU A 37 -13.16 -15.28 16.60
C GLU A 37 -12.85 -13.80 16.90
N THR A 38 -11.80 -13.54 17.66
CA THR A 38 -11.34 -12.16 17.93
C THR A 38 -10.91 -11.49 16.63
N ILE A 39 -11.33 -10.24 16.43
CA ILE A 39 -11.00 -9.46 15.22
C ILE A 39 -9.52 -9.07 15.18
N GLY A 40 -8.97 -8.60 16.30
CA GLY A 40 -7.57 -8.22 16.40
C GLY A 40 -6.64 -9.41 16.63
N GLU A 41 -5.47 -9.36 15.98
CA GLU A 41 -4.41 -10.37 16.16
C GLU A 41 -3.68 -10.25 17.51
N GLY A 42 -3.79 -9.12 18.21
CA GLY A 42 -3.17 -8.91 19.52
C GLY A 42 -1.63 -8.94 19.48
N LEU A 43 -1.03 -8.50 18.37
CA LEU A 43 0.42 -8.43 18.24
C LEU A 43 1.01 -7.42 19.24
N SER A 44 2.23 -7.67 19.69
CA SER A 44 2.89 -6.78 20.66
C SER A 44 3.11 -5.37 20.07
N PRO A 45 3.15 -4.31 20.91
CA PRO A 45 3.44 -2.95 20.44
C PRO A 45 4.77 -2.85 19.68
N GLU A 46 5.77 -3.66 20.06
CA GLU A 46 7.07 -3.71 19.42
C GLU A 46 7.00 -4.30 17.99
N THR A 47 6.14 -5.30 17.80
CA THR A 47 5.85 -5.89 16.49
C THR A 47 5.06 -4.92 15.64
N ILE A 48 3.95 -4.37 16.16
CA ILE A 48 3.13 -3.40 15.43
C ILE A 48 3.95 -2.19 14.99
N GLN A 49 4.84 -1.66 15.83
CA GLN A 49 5.71 -0.56 15.41
C GLN A 49 6.57 -0.91 14.18
N ARG A 50 7.06 -2.14 14.08
CA ARG A 50 7.83 -2.60 12.91
C ARG A 50 6.93 -2.84 11.70
N VAL A 51 5.76 -3.42 11.91
CA VAL A 51 4.76 -3.63 10.86
C VAL A 51 4.30 -2.30 10.27
N THR A 52 4.02 -1.29 11.10
CA THR A 52 3.68 0.08 10.65
C THR A 52 4.81 0.71 9.83
N LYS A 53 6.08 0.49 10.20
CA LYS A 53 7.22 0.97 9.39
C LYS A 53 7.31 0.24 8.05
N ALA A 54 7.09 -1.08 8.03
CA ALA A 54 7.05 -1.86 6.80
C ALA A 54 5.89 -1.44 5.90
N HIS A 55 4.71 -1.22 6.47
CA HIS A 55 3.52 -0.73 5.75
C HIS A 55 3.83 0.54 4.96
N LYS A 56 4.47 1.55 5.57
CA LYS A 56 4.84 2.79 4.87
C LYS A 56 5.70 2.55 3.62
N THR A 57 6.65 1.61 3.70
CA THR A 57 7.49 1.23 2.56
C THR A 57 6.68 0.53 1.46
N ILE A 58 5.75 -0.34 1.85
CA ILE A 58 4.91 -1.09 0.90
C ILE A 58 3.90 -0.17 0.22
N GLU A 59 3.28 0.75 0.97
CA GLU A 59 2.40 1.79 0.45
C GLU A 59 3.13 2.67 -0.58
N LEU A 60 4.34 3.13 -0.24
CA LEU A 60 5.21 3.85 -1.17
C LEU A 60 5.51 3.03 -2.43
N ALA A 61 5.86 1.75 -2.28
CA ALA A 61 6.13 0.87 -3.41
C ALA A 61 4.90 0.73 -4.33
N GLY A 62 3.69 0.67 -3.76
CA GLY A 62 2.43 0.65 -4.52
C GLY A 62 2.22 1.93 -5.34
N LYS A 63 2.42 3.11 -4.72
CA LYS A 63 2.34 4.40 -5.41
C LYS A 63 3.34 4.47 -6.57
N LEU A 64 4.61 4.14 -6.32
CA LEU A 64 5.66 4.16 -7.36
C LEU A 64 5.38 3.14 -8.48
N ALA A 65 4.97 1.92 -8.14
CA ALA A 65 4.64 0.89 -9.12
C ALA A 65 3.51 1.32 -10.05
N ARG A 66 2.54 2.09 -9.55
CA ARG A 66 1.44 2.64 -10.34
C ARG A 66 1.91 3.68 -11.35
N GLU A 67 2.73 4.64 -10.92
CA GLU A 67 3.27 5.65 -11.85
C GLU A 67 4.16 5.00 -12.94
N ILE A 68 4.90 3.94 -12.59
CA ILE A 68 5.67 3.15 -13.57
C ILE A 68 4.73 2.39 -14.53
N GLU A 69 3.67 1.75 -14.03
CA GLU A 69 2.65 1.08 -14.86
C GLU A 69 2.08 2.04 -15.91
N TRP A 70 1.70 3.25 -15.50
CA TRP A 70 1.10 4.25 -16.37
C TRP A 70 2.08 4.84 -17.39
N LEU A 71 3.36 5.05 -17.00
CA LEU A 71 4.41 5.45 -17.93
C LEU A 71 4.53 4.45 -19.09
N TYR A 72 4.66 3.17 -18.75
CA TYR A 72 4.86 2.11 -19.74
C TYR A 72 3.59 1.72 -20.50
N SER A 73 2.42 2.01 -19.95
CA SER A 73 1.12 1.83 -20.62
C SER A 73 0.80 2.98 -21.60
N GLY A 74 1.58 4.07 -21.57
CA GLY A 74 1.35 5.27 -22.36
C GLY A 74 0.24 6.18 -21.83
N ASP A 75 -0.19 5.98 -20.58
CA ASP A 75 -1.24 6.76 -19.93
C ASP A 75 -0.74 8.14 -19.45
N HIS A 76 0.57 8.26 -19.19
CA HIS A 76 1.22 9.57 -18.99
C HIS A 76 2.68 9.55 -19.46
N GLY A 77 3.21 10.73 -19.85
CA GLY A 77 4.58 10.88 -20.36
C GLY A 77 5.66 11.06 -19.28
N GLU A 78 6.92 11.11 -19.71
CA GLU A 78 8.11 11.23 -18.84
C GLU A 78 8.06 12.45 -17.90
N GLU A 79 7.60 13.61 -18.39
CA GLU A 79 7.52 14.83 -17.57
C GLU A 79 6.54 14.67 -16.41
N SER A 80 5.34 14.14 -16.67
CA SER A 80 4.35 13.84 -15.64
C SER A 80 4.86 12.81 -14.66
N PHE A 81 5.51 11.75 -15.14
CA PHE A 81 6.11 10.70 -14.30
C PHE A 81 7.12 11.28 -13.32
N CYS A 82 8.11 12.04 -13.80
CA CYS A 82 9.15 12.61 -12.94
C CYS A 82 8.56 13.52 -11.85
N ARG A 83 7.61 14.40 -12.22
CA ARG A 83 6.93 15.27 -11.25
C ARG A 83 6.19 14.49 -10.17
N LEU A 84 5.41 13.47 -10.57
CA LEU A 84 4.61 12.67 -9.63
C LEU A 84 5.50 11.84 -8.69
N VAL A 85 6.59 11.27 -9.19
CA VAL A 85 7.55 10.53 -8.36
C VAL A 85 8.24 11.44 -7.36
N ASP A 86 8.62 12.66 -7.75
CA ASP A 86 9.20 13.66 -6.83
C ASP A 86 8.19 14.06 -5.75
N GLU A 87 6.93 14.30 -6.11
CA GLU A 87 5.84 14.57 -5.16
C GLU A 87 5.68 13.41 -4.14
N ILE A 88 5.67 12.17 -4.62
CA ILE A 88 5.56 10.97 -3.78
C ILE A 88 6.73 10.86 -2.78
N PHE A 89 7.96 11.12 -3.21
CA PHE A 89 9.12 11.07 -2.31
C PHE A 89 9.13 12.23 -1.31
N ASN A 90 8.66 13.42 -1.71
CA ASN A 90 8.60 14.58 -0.83
C ASN A 90 7.55 14.42 0.28
N GLU A 91 6.42 13.74 0.04
CA GLU A 91 5.41 13.42 1.07
C GLU A 91 5.95 12.57 2.24
N LEU A 92 7.13 11.95 2.07
CA LEU A 92 7.74 11.06 3.06
C LEU A 92 8.84 11.71 3.91
N THR A 93 9.29 12.90 3.54
CA THR A 93 10.33 13.71 4.23
C THR A 93 9.74 14.71 5.20
#